data_AF-A0A924ZMU6-F1
#
_entry.id   AF-A0A924ZMU6-F1
#
_cell.length_a   1.000
_cell.length_b   1.000
_cell.length_c   1.000
_cell.angle_alpha   90.00
_cell.angle_beta   90.00
_cell.angle_gamma   90.00
#
_symmetry.space_group_name_H-M   'P 1'
#
loop_
_entity.id
_entity.type
_entity.pdbx_description
1 polymer ?
#
loop_
_entity_poly.entity_id
_entity_poly.type
_entity_poly.pdbx_seq_one_letter_code
_entity_poly.pdbx_strand_id
1 'polypeptide(L)'
;LDQMYADDQGYNALEAMAKGKVVFTGAGKPFMEHYDLTEKVNINALPDVDYLVNELSFLIENPESIVAIGKRAKAFIAREHEYINIASQYVEAWDLKTTS
;
A
#
# COMPACT_ATOMS: atom_id res chain seq x y z
N LEU A 1 1.95 -11.86 2.25
CA LEU A 1 0.60 -11.76 2.84
C LEU A 1 0.79 -11.09 4.18
N ASP A 2 0.32 -9.86 4.36
CA ASP A 2 0.54 -9.11 5.62
C ASP A 2 -0.70 -9.13 6.51
N GLN A 3 -1.88 -8.73 6.01
CA GLN A 3 -3.19 -8.95 6.65
C GLN A 3 -4.29 -9.13 5.59
N MET A 4 -5.37 -9.86 5.90
CA MET A 4 -6.50 -10.12 4.97
C MET A 4 -7.85 -9.56 5.45
N TYR A 5 -7.96 -9.18 6.73
CA TYR A 5 -9.19 -8.69 7.34
C TYR A 5 -9.11 -7.20 7.74
N ALA A 6 -8.03 -6.53 7.37
CA ALA A 6 -7.86 -5.10 7.57
C ALA A 6 -8.09 -4.39 6.24
N ASP A 7 -8.73 -3.23 6.25
CA ASP A 7 -8.88 -2.36 5.08
C ASP A 7 -7.63 -1.49 4.83
N ASP A 8 -6.45 -2.02 5.16
CA ASP A 8 -5.16 -1.35 5.06
C ASP A 8 -4.03 -2.31 4.67
N GLN A 9 -2.90 -1.76 4.26
CA GLN A 9 -1.73 -2.50 3.83
C GLN A 9 -1.03 -3.29 4.95
N GLY A 10 -1.04 -2.79 6.20
CA GLY A 10 -0.12 -3.28 7.23
C GLY A 10 1.34 -2.82 7.04
N TYR A 11 2.14 -2.95 8.10
CA TYR A 11 3.50 -2.40 8.14
C TYR A 11 4.51 -3.14 7.25
N ASN A 12 4.45 -4.48 7.17
CA ASN A 12 5.40 -5.21 6.33
C ASN A 12 5.13 -4.92 4.86
N ALA A 13 3.86 -4.75 4.49
CA ALA A 13 3.48 -4.32 3.15
C ALA A 13 4.01 -2.92 2.87
N LEU A 14 3.87 -1.97 3.80
CA LEU A 14 4.38 -0.61 3.68
C LEU A 14 5.90 -0.59 3.41
N GLU A 15 6.67 -1.34 4.18
CA GLU A 15 8.13 -1.46 3.98
C GLU A 15 8.49 -2.09 2.62
N ALA A 16 7.77 -3.14 2.22
CA ALA A 16 8.00 -3.81 0.95
C ALA A 16 7.63 -2.91 -0.23
N MET A 17 6.54 -2.16 -0.14
CA MET A 17 6.11 -1.15 -1.11
C MET A 17 7.15 -0.02 -1.24
N ALA A 18 7.75 0.43 -0.13
CA ALA A 18 8.83 1.41 -0.14
C ALA A 18 10.06 0.92 -0.95
N LYS A 19 10.30 -0.39 -0.92
CA LYS A 19 11.35 -1.09 -1.69
C LYS A 19 10.91 -1.42 -3.13
N GLY A 20 9.72 -0.98 -3.55
CA GLY A 20 9.17 -1.22 -4.89
C GLY A 20 8.75 -2.67 -5.13
N LYS A 21 8.38 -3.40 -4.08
CA LYS A 21 7.90 -4.79 -4.19
C LYS A 21 6.38 -4.80 -4.29
N VAL A 22 5.86 -5.74 -5.08
CA VAL A 22 4.43 -6.06 -5.11
C VAL A 22 4.08 -6.85 -3.86
N VAL A 23 2.97 -6.48 -3.23
CA VAL A 23 2.50 -7.08 -1.97
C VAL A 23 1.05 -7.50 -2.11
N PHE A 24 0.71 -8.61 -1.46
CA PHE A 24 -0.64 -9.09 -1.27
C PHE A 24 -1.09 -8.73 0.15
N THR A 25 -2.12 -7.90 0.27
CA THR A 25 -2.59 -7.34 1.54
C THR A 25 -4.09 -6.97 1.49
N GLY A 26 -4.71 -6.63 2.61
CA GLY A 26 -6.14 -6.30 2.72
C GLY A 26 -6.53 -4.91 2.20
N ALA A 27 -5.56 -4.18 1.64
CA ALA A 27 -5.74 -2.87 1.01
C ALA A 27 -6.56 -2.95 -0.30
N GLY A 28 -7.85 -3.25 -0.17
CA GLY A 28 -8.82 -3.42 -1.24
C GLY A 28 -9.49 -2.12 -1.67
N LYS A 29 -10.78 -2.22 -2.06
CA LYS A 29 -11.53 -1.07 -2.59
C LYS A 29 -11.60 0.13 -1.64
N PRO A 30 -11.93 -0.01 -0.34
CA PRO A 30 -11.99 1.13 0.59
C PRO A 30 -10.65 1.88 0.68
N PHE A 31 -9.54 1.15 0.67
CA PHE A 31 -8.20 1.71 0.66
C PHE A 31 -7.93 2.54 -0.60
N MET A 32 -8.27 1.98 -1.77
CA MET A 32 -8.09 2.68 -3.05
C MET A 32 -8.93 3.96 -3.13
N GLU A 33 -10.16 3.92 -2.62
CA GLU A 33 -11.04 5.09 -2.54
C GLU A 33 -10.53 6.13 -1.55
N HIS A 34 -10.02 5.72 -0.38
CA HIS A 34 -9.48 6.64 0.62
C HIS A 34 -8.31 7.49 0.10
N TYR A 35 -7.45 6.89 -0.73
CA TYR A 35 -6.25 7.55 -1.28
C TYR A 35 -6.41 8.05 -2.72
N ASP A 36 -7.64 8.04 -3.26
CA ASP A 36 -8.00 8.43 -4.63
C ASP A 36 -7.13 7.74 -5.71
N LEU A 37 -6.89 6.45 -5.56
CA LEU A 37 -6.01 5.67 -6.43
C LEU A 37 -6.77 5.12 -7.64
N THR A 38 -6.35 5.49 -8.85
CA THR A 38 -6.91 4.96 -10.11
C THR A 38 -6.17 3.71 -10.62
N GLU A 39 -4.98 3.43 -10.09
CA GLU A 39 -4.14 2.31 -10.52
C GLU A 39 -3.63 1.51 -9.33
N LYS A 40 -3.53 0.18 -9.49
CA LYS A 40 -3.08 -0.74 -8.44
C LYS A 40 -1.67 -0.39 -7.93
N VAL A 41 -1.57 -0.12 -6.62
CA VAL A 41 -0.30 0.01 -5.87
C VAL A 41 0.04 -1.27 -5.07
N ASN A 42 -0.94 -2.15 -4.89
CA ASN A 42 -0.83 -3.44 -4.24
C ASN A 42 -1.80 -4.44 -4.91
N ILE A 43 -1.78 -5.71 -4.47
CA ILE A 43 -2.82 -6.69 -4.80
C ILE A 43 -3.66 -6.94 -3.55
N ASN A 44 -4.99 -6.81 -3.67
CA ASN A 44 -5.90 -7.14 -2.58
C ASN A 44 -5.90 -8.65 -2.31
N ALA A 45 -5.70 -9.08 -1.07
CA ALA A 45 -5.64 -10.48 -0.68
C ALA A 45 -7.00 -10.96 -0.19
N LEU A 46 -7.72 -11.70 -1.04
CA LEU A 46 -8.99 -12.34 -0.68
C LEU A 46 -8.77 -13.74 -0.10
N PRO A 47 -9.64 -14.25 0.80
CA PRO A 47 -9.63 -15.62 1.29
C PRO A 47 -10.15 -16.62 0.25
N ASP A 48 -9.57 -16.56 -0.95
CA ASP A 48 -9.95 -17.34 -2.12
C ASP A 48 -8.65 -17.85 -2.78
N VAL A 49 -8.45 -19.16 -2.74
CA VAL A 49 -7.24 -19.80 -3.24
C VAL A 49 -7.12 -19.66 -4.75
N ASP A 50 -8.22 -19.84 -5.49
CA ASP A 50 -8.21 -19.78 -6.96
C ASP A 50 -7.91 -18.35 -7.41
N TYR A 51 -8.49 -17.36 -6.73
CA TYR A 51 -8.15 -15.94 -6.94
C TYR A 51 -6.66 -15.66 -6.72
N LEU A 52 -6.10 -16.10 -5.59
CA LEU A 52 -4.69 -15.89 -5.26
C LEU A 52 -3.76 -16.57 -6.27
N VAL A 53 -4.07 -17.79 -6.69
CA VAL A 53 -3.32 -18.52 -7.72
C VAL A 53 -3.35 -17.78 -9.04
N ASN A 54 -4.50 -17.22 -9.43
CA ASN A 54 -4.64 -16.46 -10.67
C ASN A 54 -3.82 -15.16 -10.65
N GLU A 55 -3.90 -14.36 -9.57
CA GLU A 55 -3.10 -13.13 -9.46
C GLU A 55 -1.59 -13.43 -9.43
N LEU A 56 -1.17 -14.50 -8.73
CA LEU A 56 0.23 -14.92 -8.72
C LEU A 56 0.70 -15.38 -10.11
N SER A 57 -0.09 -16.20 -10.80
CA SER A 57 0.22 -16.68 -12.15
C SER A 57 0.33 -15.52 -13.13
N PHE A 58 -0.61 -14.57 -13.07
CA PHE A 58 -0.57 -13.35 -13.87
C PHE A 58 0.74 -12.58 -13.66
N LEU A 59 1.18 -12.36 -12.42
CA LEU A 59 2.42 -11.63 -12.15
C LEU A 59 3.66 -12.38 -12.65
N ILE A 60 3.69 -13.71 -12.55
CA ILE A 60 4.79 -14.54 -13.07
C ILE A 60 4.88 -14.43 -14.60
N GLU A 61 3.74 -14.46 -15.27
CA GLU A 61 3.66 -14.40 -16.73
C GLU A 61 3.84 -12.97 -17.29
N ASN A 62 3.65 -11.94 -16.47
CA ASN A 62 3.67 -10.53 -16.87
C ASN A 62 4.63 -9.71 -15.97
N PRO A 63 5.96 -9.93 -16.06
CA PRO A 63 6.95 -9.31 -15.16
C PRO A 63 6.99 -7.77 -15.26
N GLU A 64 6.60 -7.18 -16.39
CA GLU A 64 6.45 -5.74 -16.55
C GLU A 64 5.34 -5.17 -15.66
N SER A 65 4.29 -5.96 -15.37
CA SER A 65 3.25 -5.60 -14.42
C SER A 65 3.80 -5.51 -12.99
N ILE A 66 4.73 -6.40 -12.61
CA ILE A 66 5.43 -6.32 -11.32
C ILE A 66 6.20 -5.00 -11.22
N VAL A 67 6.94 -4.63 -12.27
CA VAL A 67 7.71 -3.38 -12.30
C VAL A 67 6.79 -2.16 -12.23
N ALA A 68 5.69 -2.17 -12.97
CA ALA A 68 4.73 -1.07 -12.98
C ALA A 68 4.06 -0.87 -11.60
N ILE A 69 3.56 -1.95 -10.99
CA ILE A 69 2.97 -1.92 -9.65
C ILE A 69 4.01 -1.47 -8.63
N GLY A 70 5.23 -2.02 -8.67
CA GLY A 70 6.30 -1.64 -7.75
C GLY A 70 6.69 -0.16 -7.82
N LYS A 71 6.73 0.44 -9.02
CA LYS A 71 6.95 1.88 -9.20
C LYS A 71 5.83 2.70 -8.57
N ARG A 72 4.57 2.33 -8.81
CA ARG A 72 3.41 3.00 -8.22
C ARG A 72 3.38 2.86 -6.71
N ALA A 73 3.68 1.68 -6.18
CA ALA A 73 3.78 1.42 -4.74
C ALA A 73 4.81 2.34 -4.07
N LYS A 74 6.01 2.44 -4.65
CA LYS A 74 7.06 3.32 -4.12
C LYS A 74 6.66 4.80 -4.17
N ALA A 75 6.03 5.24 -5.26
CA ALA A 75 5.53 6.61 -5.39
C ALA A 75 4.42 6.91 -4.37
N PHE A 76 3.53 5.95 -4.12
CA PHE A 76 2.50 6.04 -3.09
C PHE A 76 3.11 6.21 -1.69
N ILE A 77 4.09 5.37 -1.30
CA ILE A 77 4.76 5.51 0.00
C ILE A 77 5.44 6.88 0.15
N ALA A 78 6.13 7.36 -0.88
CA ALA A 78 6.79 8.66 -0.84
C ALA A 78 5.80 9.84 -0.70
N ARG A 79 4.55 9.67 -1.17
CA ARG A 79 3.50 10.68 -1.08
C ARG A 79 2.81 10.65 0.28
N GLU A 80 2.39 9.47 0.73
CA GLU A 80 1.45 9.31 1.85
C GLU A 80 2.12 8.89 3.18
N HIS A 81 3.32 8.32 3.12
CA HIS A 81 3.96 7.66 4.27
C HIS A 81 5.44 8.03 4.43
N GLU A 82 5.87 9.18 3.90
CA GLU A 82 7.22 9.68 4.11
C GLU A 82 7.38 10.12 5.58
N TYR A 83 8.40 9.60 6.26
CA TYR A 83 8.50 9.67 7.71
C TYR A 83 8.77 11.08 8.24
N ILE A 84 9.49 11.91 7.49
CA ILE A 84 9.73 13.31 7.86
C ILE A 84 8.41 14.07 7.78
N ASN A 85 7.67 13.92 6.69
CA ASN A 85 6.37 14.58 6.50
C ASN A 85 5.38 14.20 7.61
N ILE A 86 5.27 12.90 7.93
CA ILE A 86 4.38 12.42 8.99
C ILE A 86 4.83 12.92 10.37
N ALA A 87 6.13 12.88 10.67
CA ALA A 87 6.65 13.40 11.94
C ALA A 87 6.35 14.90 12.11
N SER A 88 6.50 15.70 11.05
CA SER A 88 6.16 17.13 11.06
C SER A 88 4.68 17.36 11.39
N GLN A 89 3.76 16.58 10.82
CA GLN A 89 2.32 16.70 11.12
C GLN A 89 2.02 16.44 12.61
N TYR A 90 2.69 15.47 13.24
CA TYR A 90 2.55 15.21 14.67
C TYR A 90 3.05 16.37 15.53
N VAL A 91 4.19 16.98 15.16
CA VAL A 91 4.73 18.16 15.86
C VAL A 91 3.78 19.34 15.74
N GLU A 92 3.29 19.64 14.53
CA GLU A 92 2.34 20.72 14.29
C GLU A 92 1.04 20.53 15.09
N ALA A 93 0.49 19.31 15.11
CA ALA A 93 -0.70 19.01 15.89
C ALA A 93 -0.48 19.15 17.41
N TRP A 94 0.72 18.85 17.91
CA TRP A 94 1.08 19.05 19.31
C TRP A 94 1.18 20.54 19.68
N ASP A 95 1.84 21.33 18.83
CA ASP A 95 2.04 22.77 19.05
C ASP A 95 0.70 23.54 18.99
N LEU A 96 -0.21 23.14 18.09
CA LEU A 96 -1.57 23.69 18.03
C LEU A 96 -2.37 23.45 19.32
N LYS A 97 -2.20 22.28 19.96
CA LYS A 97 -2.86 21.96 21.23
C LYS A 97 -2.26 22.67 22.44
N THR A 98 -0.99 23.06 22.39
CA THR A 98 -0.32 23.75 23.50
C THR A 98 -0.46 25.27 23.43
N THR A 99 -0.89 25.80 22.27
CA THR A 99 -1.16 27.22 22.05
C THR A 99 -2.65 27.58 22.20
N SER A 100 -3.53 26.58 22.34
CA SER A 100 -4.98 26.74 22.61
C SER A 100 -5.28 26.58 24.10
#